data_AF-A0A409XH05-F1
#
_entry.id   AF-A0A409XH05-F1
#
_cell.length_a   1.000
_cell.length_b   1.000
_cell.length_c   1.000
_cell.angle_alpha   90.00
_cell.angle_beta   90.00
_cell.angle_gamma   90.00
#
_symmetry.space_group_name_H-M   'P 1'
#
loop_
_entity.id
_entity.type
_entity.pdbx_description
1 polymer ?
#
loop_
_entity_poly.entity_id
_entity_poly.type
_entity_poly.pdbx_seq_one_letter_code
_entity_poly.pdbx_strand_id
1 'polypeptide(L)'
;RTGPYPIDLPHDEEPSEEHLASINDDAPELEAEEPDPEKLSPAEYAIAVEKMRERSAAVTYRKAQIQRWFHYQYAKDHSVLKSKRFENPYAVLTQKLIGKERSKPHLKTPVNMWRKEQAQHNAIEQELLTIDPPVDPEHLVTTRDAIARRIFGELSVGEQRNWKKAAAEEHRAALEKYDADLGEPSKDLEDQQRSV
;
A
#
# COMPACT_ATOMS: atom_id res chain seq x y z
N ARG A 1 3.05 0.11 32.45
CA ARG A 1 2.99 -1.31 32.06
C ARG A 1 3.79 -1.53 30.78
N THR A 2 5.10 -1.44 30.92
CA THR A 2 6.08 -2.25 30.20
C THR A 2 5.64 -3.71 30.37
N GLY A 3 5.43 -4.43 29.27
CA GLY A 3 4.98 -5.82 29.31
C GLY A 3 6.05 -6.78 29.86
N PRO A 4 5.77 -8.09 29.91
CA PRO A 4 6.58 -9.11 30.59
C PRO A 4 7.94 -9.41 29.93
N TYR A 5 8.46 -8.53 29.08
CA TYR A 5 9.71 -8.73 28.35
C TYR A 5 10.85 -7.97 29.04
N PRO A 6 11.91 -8.68 29.49
CA PRO A 6 13.07 -8.04 30.10
C PRO A 6 13.76 -7.11 29.11
N ILE A 7 14.11 -5.91 29.56
CA ILE A 7 14.83 -4.92 28.74
C ILE A 7 16.28 -5.36 28.52
N ASP A 8 16.83 -6.13 29.46
CA ASP A 8 18.22 -6.56 29.47
C ASP A 8 18.47 -7.83 28.63
N LEU A 9 17.40 -8.49 28.17
CA LEU A 9 17.50 -9.66 27.30
C LEU A 9 17.72 -9.22 25.83
N PRO A 10 18.62 -9.88 25.07
CA PRO A 10 18.82 -9.62 23.65
C PRO A 10 17.52 -9.60 22.84
N HIS A 11 17.54 -8.88 21.70
CA HIS A 11 16.35 -8.71 20.87
C HIS A 11 15.85 -9.98 20.21
N ASP A 12 16.75 -10.94 20.02
CA ASP A 12 16.52 -12.19 19.28
C ASP A 12 16.26 -13.40 20.20
N GLU A 13 16.30 -13.20 21.52
CA GLU A 13 16.09 -14.25 22.50
C GLU A 13 14.70 -14.10 23.15
N GLU A 14 13.94 -15.19 23.17
CA GLU A 14 12.69 -15.25 23.90
C GLU A 14 12.97 -15.49 25.39
N PRO A 15 12.30 -14.76 26.30
CA PRO A 15 12.43 -15.02 27.74
C PRO A 15 11.92 -16.42 28.06
N SER A 16 12.64 -17.13 28.94
CA SER A 16 12.24 -18.46 29.37
C SER A 16 10.90 -18.43 30.13
N GLU A 17 10.16 -19.53 30.08
CA GLU A 17 8.88 -19.66 30.78
C GLU A 17 9.01 -19.44 32.29
N GLU A 18 10.11 -19.91 32.90
CA GLU A 18 10.42 -19.68 34.32
C GLU A 18 10.58 -18.18 34.62
N HIS A 19 11.20 -17.43 33.72
CA HIS A 19 11.38 -16.00 33.87
C HIS A 19 10.04 -15.26 33.78
N LEU A 20 9.21 -15.62 32.79
CA LEU A 20 7.85 -15.08 32.64
C LEU A 20 6.98 -15.37 33.87
N ALA A 21 7.06 -16.57 34.43
CA ALA A 21 6.28 -16.97 35.61
C ALA A 21 6.71 -16.23 36.90
N SER A 22 7.95 -15.74 36.95
CA SER A 22 8.47 -15.01 38.10
C SER A 22 8.05 -13.53 38.15
N ILE A 23 7.56 -12.99 37.02
CA ILE A 23 7.16 -11.59 36.92
C ILE A 23 5.76 -11.43 37.52
N ASN A 24 5.67 -10.59 38.56
CA ASN A 24 4.40 -10.23 39.18
C ASN A 24 3.87 -8.92 38.58
N ASP A 25 2.92 -9.02 37.64
CA ASP A 25 2.31 -7.87 36.95
C ASP A 25 1.53 -6.92 37.89
N ASP A 26 1.16 -7.39 39.08
CA ASP A 26 0.40 -6.61 40.07
C ASP A 26 1.31 -5.89 41.09
N ALA A 27 2.62 -6.18 41.08
CA ALA A 27 3.57 -5.46 41.92
C ALA A 27 3.78 -4.03 41.41
N PRO A 28 3.90 -3.02 42.30
CA PRO A 28 4.29 -1.69 41.89
C PRO A 28 5.70 -1.72 41.28
N GLU A 29 5.84 -1.14 40.09
CA GLU A 29 7.12 -1.02 39.38
C GLU A 29 8.05 -0.13 40.21
N LEU A 30 9.22 -0.66 40.60
CA LEU A 30 10.22 0.13 41.31
C LEU A 30 10.77 1.19 40.33
N GLU A 31 10.54 2.46 40.64
CA GLU A 31 11.13 3.57 39.87
C GLU A 31 12.66 3.45 39.89
N ALA A 32 13.28 3.63 38.73
CA ALA A 32 14.73 3.66 38.65
C ALA A 32 15.23 4.93 39.33
N GLU A 33 15.95 4.78 40.45
CA GLU A 33 16.57 5.91 41.14
C GLU A 33 17.61 6.58 40.24
N GLU A 34 17.57 7.91 40.16
CA GLU A 34 18.60 8.67 39.45
C GLU A 34 19.95 8.50 40.16
N PRO A 35 21.07 8.31 39.42
CA PRO A 35 22.39 8.24 40.04
C PRO A 35 22.65 9.52 40.85
N ASP A 36 23.05 9.36 42.11
CA ASP A 36 23.34 10.47 43.02
C ASP A 36 24.81 10.92 42.86
N PRO A 37 25.08 12.17 42.43
CA PRO A 37 26.44 12.66 42.19
C PRO A 37 27.28 12.82 43.46
N GLU A 38 26.66 12.87 44.66
CA GLU A 38 27.39 13.05 45.92
C GLU A 38 27.85 11.73 46.55
N LYS A 39 27.18 10.62 46.21
CA LYS A 39 27.48 9.29 46.78
C LYS A 39 28.47 8.49 45.95
N LEU A 40 28.51 8.72 44.65
CA LEU A 40 29.36 7.99 43.70
C LEU A 40 30.61 8.79 43.37
N SER A 41 31.72 8.11 43.11
CA SER A 41 32.88 8.80 42.54
C SER A 41 32.54 9.35 41.15
N PRO A 42 33.20 10.43 40.68
CA PRO A 42 32.89 11.03 39.37
C PRO A 42 32.96 10.02 38.21
N ALA A 43 33.85 9.03 38.30
CA ALA A 43 33.98 7.97 37.30
C ALA A 43 32.81 6.97 37.35
N GLU A 44 32.38 6.55 38.55
CA GLU A 44 31.24 5.65 38.74
C GLU A 44 29.92 6.32 38.36
N TYR A 45 29.78 7.62 38.66
CA TYR A 45 28.64 8.42 38.27
C TYR A 45 28.48 8.46 36.74
N ALA A 46 29.57 8.73 36.01
CA ALA A 46 29.54 8.75 34.55
C ALA A 46 29.09 7.38 33.97
N ILE A 47 29.59 6.27 34.54
CA ILE A 47 29.18 4.92 34.15
C ILE A 47 27.70 4.68 34.45
N ALA A 48 27.21 5.10 35.62
CA ALA A 48 25.81 4.94 36.01
C ALA A 48 24.84 5.73 35.10
N VAL A 49 25.20 6.96 34.74
CA VAL A 49 24.43 7.80 33.82
C VAL A 49 24.37 7.18 32.42
N GLU A 50 25.49 6.68 31.90
CA GLU A 50 25.50 6.01 30.59
C GLU A 50 24.65 4.73 30.60
N LYS A 51 24.74 3.89 31.64
CA LYS A 51 23.87 2.71 31.79
C LYS A 51 22.39 3.07 31.84
N MET A 52 22.03 4.13 32.57
CA MET A 52 20.65 4.62 32.63
C MET A 52 20.17 5.08 31.24
N ARG A 53 21.04 5.77 30.49
CA ARG A 53 20.74 6.24 29.13
C ARG A 53 20.54 5.06 28.17
N GLU A 54 21.45 4.09 28.17
CA GLU A 54 21.35 2.87 27.36
C GLU A 54 20.04 2.14 27.64
N ARG A 55 19.69 1.95 28.92
CA ARG A 55 18.43 1.33 29.33
C ARG A 55 17.22 2.10 28.81
N SER A 56 17.19 3.43 28.96
CA SER A 56 16.09 4.28 28.47
C SER A 56 15.90 4.20 26.95
N ALA A 57 16.99 4.12 26.20
CA ALA A 57 16.98 3.93 24.76
C ALA A 57 16.40 2.56 24.38
N ALA A 58 16.81 1.49 25.08
CA ALA A 58 16.29 0.14 24.88
C ALA A 58 14.78 0.06 25.16
N VAL A 59 14.29 0.69 26.24
CA VAL A 59 12.84 0.76 26.53
C VAL A 59 12.07 1.44 25.41
N THR A 60 12.57 2.58 24.94
CA THR A 60 11.93 3.35 23.87
C THR A 60 11.86 2.54 22.58
N TYR A 61 12.94 1.84 22.25
CA TYR A 61 13.02 0.95 21.09
C TYR A 61 12.01 -0.21 21.17
N ARG A 62 12.00 -0.96 22.29
CA ARG A 62 11.05 -2.07 22.51
C ARG A 62 9.60 -1.60 22.46
N LYS A 63 9.28 -0.45 23.07
CA LYS A 63 7.94 0.15 23.02
C LYS A 63 7.51 0.45 21.58
N ALA A 64 8.40 1.01 20.76
CA ALA A 64 8.12 1.29 19.36
C ALA A 64 7.91 0.00 18.54
N GLN A 65 8.67 -1.07 18.82
CA GLN A 65 8.50 -2.37 18.19
C GLN A 65 7.13 -2.99 18.53
N ILE A 66 6.75 -2.99 19.80
CA ILE A 66 5.44 -3.48 20.27
C ILE A 66 4.31 -2.67 19.62
N GLN A 67 4.42 -1.34 19.57
CA GLN A 67 3.45 -0.48 18.89
C GLN A 67 3.30 -0.79 17.41
N ARG A 68 4.40 -0.99 16.67
CA ARG A 68 4.36 -1.40 15.27
C ARG A 68 3.69 -2.76 15.09
N TRP A 69 4.00 -3.72 15.97
CA TRP A 69 3.38 -5.05 15.94
C TRP A 69 1.87 -4.96 16.19
N PHE A 70 1.42 -4.21 17.20
CA PHE A 70 -0.02 -3.98 17.42
C PHE A 70 -0.69 -3.27 16.25
N HIS A 71 -0.04 -2.27 15.66
CA HIS A 71 -0.59 -1.59 14.48
C HIS A 71 -0.73 -2.55 13.31
N TYR A 72 0.27 -3.39 13.08
CA TYR A 72 0.25 -4.40 12.02
C TYR A 72 -0.83 -5.47 12.27
N GLN A 73 -0.95 -5.96 13.50
CA GLN A 73 -1.97 -6.93 13.88
C GLN A 73 -3.37 -6.33 13.76
N TYR A 74 -3.57 -5.10 14.28
CA TYR A 74 -4.81 -4.36 14.12
C TYR A 74 -5.15 -4.16 12.64
N ALA A 75 -4.19 -3.74 11.81
CA ALA A 75 -4.39 -3.57 10.38
C ALA A 75 -4.73 -4.91 9.70
N LYS A 76 -4.13 -6.03 10.10
CA LYS A 76 -4.51 -7.35 9.60
C LYS A 76 -5.95 -7.69 9.96
N ASP A 77 -6.28 -7.66 11.25
CA ASP A 77 -7.58 -8.08 11.78
C ASP A 77 -8.72 -7.16 11.29
N HIS A 78 -8.42 -5.88 11.07
CA HIS A 78 -9.41 -4.87 10.65
C HIS A 78 -9.36 -4.53 9.15
N SER A 79 -8.31 -4.90 8.39
CA SER A 79 -8.33 -4.75 6.93
C SER A 79 -9.31 -5.72 6.26
N VAL A 80 -9.67 -6.82 6.93
CA VAL A 80 -10.65 -7.79 6.45
C VAL A 80 -12.07 -7.19 6.36
N LEU A 81 -12.36 -6.11 7.10
CA LEU A 81 -13.63 -5.39 7.00
C LEU A 81 -13.73 -4.52 5.74
N LYS A 82 -12.62 -4.21 5.05
CA LYS A 82 -12.65 -3.56 3.72
C LYS A 82 -12.77 -4.56 2.57
N SER A 83 -12.72 -5.86 2.86
CA SER A 83 -13.00 -6.93 1.90
C SER A 83 -14.34 -7.59 2.16
N LYS A 84 -15.42 -6.82 2.09
CA LYS A 84 -16.74 -7.33 1.64
C LYS A 84 -16.70 -7.96 0.22
N ARG A 85 -15.52 -8.08 -0.40
CA ARG A 85 -15.31 -8.71 -1.70
C ARG A 85 -15.14 -10.24 -1.64
N PHE A 86 -15.12 -10.85 -0.47
CA PHE A 86 -14.93 -12.31 -0.32
C PHE A 86 -16.03 -12.98 0.51
N GLU A 87 -17.30 -12.58 0.36
CA GLU A 87 -18.43 -13.40 0.85
C GLU A 87 -18.52 -14.76 0.12
N ASN A 88 -17.80 -14.93 -0.99
CA ASN A 88 -17.65 -16.21 -1.64
C ASN A 88 -16.22 -16.35 -2.22
N PRO A 89 -15.37 -17.28 -1.71
CA PRO A 89 -14.03 -17.51 -2.23
C PRO A 89 -14.04 -18.02 -3.69
N TYR A 90 -15.18 -18.53 -4.14
CA TYR A 90 -15.42 -18.93 -5.52
C TYR A 90 -15.96 -17.80 -6.40
N ALA A 91 -16.29 -16.61 -5.89
CA ALA A 91 -16.90 -15.54 -6.69
C ALA A 91 -16.10 -15.21 -7.96
N VAL A 92 -14.78 -15.20 -7.87
CA VAL A 92 -13.88 -14.99 -9.02
C VAL A 92 -13.96 -16.16 -10.00
N LEU A 93 -14.04 -17.40 -9.50
CA LEU A 93 -14.20 -18.61 -10.32
C LEU A 93 -15.58 -18.64 -10.99
N THR A 94 -16.64 -18.28 -10.27
CA THR A 94 -17.99 -18.16 -10.84
C THR A 94 -18.04 -17.08 -11.91
N GLN A 95 -17.44 -15.91 -11.68
CA GLN A 95 -17.32 -14.84 -12.68
C GLN A 95 -16.54 -15.29 -13.92
N LYS A 96 -15.44 -16.03 -13.75
CA LYS A 96 -14.67 -16.63 -14.85
C LYS A 96 -15.42 -17.70 -15.61
N LEU A 97 -16.13 -18.60 -14.93
CA LEU A 97 -16.94 -19.67 -15.54
C LEU A 97 -18.13 -19.10 -16.33
N ILE A 98 -18.71 -18.00 -15.85
CA ILE A 98 -19.76 -17.25 -16.55
C ILE A 98 -19.18 -16.41 -17.72
N GLY A 99 -17.84 -16.35 -17.85
CA GLY A 99 -17.15 -15.54 -18.88
C GLY A 99 -17.28 -14.03 -18.66
N LYS A 100 -17.68 -13.62 -17.45
CA LYS A 100 -17.93 -12.23 -17.05
C LYS A 100 -16.87 -11.76 -16.06
N GLU A 101 -15.59 -11.77 -16.45
CA GLU A 101 -14.62 -10.87 -15.83
C GLU A 101 -14.89 -9.43 -16.32
N ARG A 102 -16.04 -8.88 -15.92
CA ARG A 102 -16.38 -7.50 -16.22
C ARG A 102 -15.78 -6.65 -15.12
N SER A 103 -14.51 -6.29 -15.27
CA SER A 103 -13.94 -5.22 -14.48
C SER A 103 -14.65 -3.91 -14.84
N LYS A 104 -14.93 -3.09 -13.84
CA LYS A 104 -15.52 -1.76 -14.06
C LYS A 104 -14.57 -0.96 -14.97
N PRO A 105 -15.06 -0.37 -16.08
CA PRO A 105 -14.19 0.35 -16.99
C PRO A 105 -13.54 1.54 -16.29
N HIS A 106 -12.23 1.66 -16.47
CA HIS A 106 -11.44 2.77 -15.94
C HIS A 106 -11.46 3.96 -16.91
N LEU A 107 -11.45 5.18 -16.37
CA LEU A 107 -11.29 6.39 -17.15
C LEU A 107 -9.89 6.42 -17.74
N LYS A 108 -9.78 6.48 -19.08
CA LYS A 108 -8.50 6.59 -19.78
C LYS A 108 -7.96 8.02 -19.67
N THR A 109 -6.64 8.14 -19.54
CA THR A 109 -5.96 9.45 -19.60
C THR A 109 -6.20 10.11 -20.97
N PRO A 110 -6.40 11.43 -21.05
CA PRO A 110 -6.59 12.14 -22.33
C PRO A 110 -5.46 11.90 -23.34
N VAL A 111 -4.23 11.78 -22.85
CA VAL A 111 -3.05 11.45 -23.68
C VAL A 111 -3.22 10.07 -24.36
N ASN A 112 -3.75 9.08 -23.64
CA ASN A 112 -3.97 7.74 -24.20
C ASN A 112 -5.08 7.74 -25.24
N MET A 113 -6.06 8.63 -25.10
CA MET A 113 -7.11 8.84 -26.10
C MET A 113 -6.55 9.47 -27.37
N TRP A 114 -5.75 10.52 -27.20
CA TRP A 114 -5.11 11.24 -28.31
C TRP A 114 -4.14 10.36 -29.11
N ARG A 115 -3.33 9.51 -28.44
CA ARG A 115 -2.39 8.60 -29.10
C ARG A 115 -3.03 7.48 -29.92
N LYS A 116 -4.35 7.23 -29.79
CA LYS A 116 -5.03 6.22 -30.62
C LYS A 116 -5.04 6.61 -32.11
N GLU A 117 -4.90 7.89 -32.42
CA GLU A 117 -4.82 8.35 -33.80
C GLU A 117 -3.46 7.98 -34.42
N GLN A 118 -3.50 7.31 -35.58
CA GLN A 118 -2.30 6.81 -36.28
C GLN A 118 -1.30 7.93 -36.60
N ALA A 119 -1.79 9.14 -36.89
CA ALA A 119 -0.95 10.30 -37.16
C ALA A 119 -0.06 10.66 -35.94
N GLN A 120 -0.62 10.58 -34.73
CA GLN A 120 0.10 10.92 -33.50
C GLN A 120 1.10 9.83 -33.13
N HIS A 121 0.72 8.57 -33.32
CA HIS A 121 1.66 7.45 -33.17
C HIS A 121 2.89 7.64 -34.07
N ASN A 122 2.68 7.99 -35.35
CA ASN A 122 3.79 8.19 -36.28
C ASN A 122 4.69 9.38 -35.86
N ALA A 123 4.12 10.47 -35.36
CA ALA A 123 4.90 11.61 -34.87
C ALA A 123 5.80 11.24 -33.68
N ILE A 124 5.29 10.41 -32.76
CA ILE A 124 6.07 9.92 -31.61
C ILE A 124 7.24 9.04 -32.06
N GLU A 125 7.00 8.12 -32.99
CA GLU A 125 8.07 7.25 -33.51
C GLU A 125 9.12 8.05 -34.30
N GLN A 126 8.71 9.09 -35.03
CA GLN A 126 9.64 9.97 -35.73
C GLN A 126 10.58 10.68 -34.75
N GLU A 127 10.06 11.25 -33.66
CA GLU A 127 10.90 11.88 -32.66
C GLU A 127 11.81 10.87 -31.93
N LEU A 128 11.31 9.66 -31.66
CA LEU A 128 12.11 8.60 -31.05
C LEU A 128 13.35 8.24 -31.91
N LEU A 129 13.21 8.25 -33.24
CA LEU A 129 14.30 8.00 -34.18
C LEU A 129 15.33 9.14 -34.25
N THR A 130 14.96 10.36 -33.83
CA THR A 130 15.88 11.51 -33.83
C THR A 130 16.77 11.60 -32.59
N ILE A 131 16.55 10.75 -31.57
CA ILE A 131 17.34 10.75 -30.34
C ILE A 131 18.68 10.05 -30.58
N ASP A 132 19.78 10.75 -30.25
CA ASP A 132 21.16 10.25 -30.30
C ASP A 132 21.82 10.42 -28.91
N PRO A 133 22.34 9.33 -28.28
CA PRO A 133 22.40 7.96 -28.75
C PRO A 133 21.02 7.27 -28.85
N PRO A 134 20.89 6.23 -29.69
CA PRO A 134 19.66 5.44 -29.79
C PRO A 134 19.20 4.92 -28.42
N VAL A 135 17.90 5.01 -28.17
CA VAL A 135 17.29 4.61 -26.90
C VAL A 135 17.37 3.10 -26.71
N ASP A 136 17.79 2.67 -25.51
CA ASP A 136 17.83 1.25 -25.15
C ASP A 136 16.44 0.59 -25.22
N PRO A 137 16.33 -0.67 -25.68
CA PRO A 137 15.06 -1.38 -25.81
C PRO A 137 14.21 -1.39 -24.53
N GLU A 138 14.85 -1.47 -23.36
CA GLU A 138 14.19 -1.46 -22.05
C GLU A 138 13.51 -0.12 -21.72
N HIS A 139 14.00 0.97 -22.32
CA HIS A 139 13.53 2.33 -22.07
C HIS A 139 12.62 2.87 -23.17
N LEU A 140 12.36 2.12 -24.24
CA LEU A 140 11.53 2.56 -25.37
C LEU A 140 10.11 2.94 -24.94
N VAL A 141 9.48 2.13 -24.09
CA VAL A 141 8.09 2.39 -23.63
C VAL A 141 8.02 3.67 -22.83
N THR A 142 8.94 3.85 -21.88
CA THR A 142 9.02 5.06 -21.04
C THR A 142 9.32 6.30 -21.87
N THR A 143 10.22 6.19 -22.85
CA THR A 143 10.63 7.31 -23.71
C THR A 143 9.50 7.72 -24.65
N ARG A 144 8.81 6.76 -25.29
CA ARG A 144 7.57 7.02 -26.04
C ARG A 144 6.52 7.72 -25.18
N ASP A 145 6.39 7.28 -23.92
CA ASP A 145 5.44 7.90 -23.01
C ASP A 145 5.80 9.33 -22.65
N ALA A 146 7.08 9.61 -22.41
CA ALA A 146 7.59 10.95 -22.14
C ALA A 146 7.38 11.88 -23.35
N ILE A 147 7.77 11.42 -24.55
CA ILE A 147 7.63 12.14 -25.81
C ILE A 147 6.18 12.58 -26.00
N ALA A 148 5.23 11.65 -25.94
CA ALA A 148 3.88 12.06 -26.24
C ALA A 148 3.17 12.81 -25.10
N ARG A 149 3.63 12.72 -23.85
CA ARG A 149 3.16 13.66 -22.83
C ARG A 149 3.63 15.08 -23.14
N ARG A 150 4.85 15.24 -23.65
CA ARG A 150 5.40 16.52 -24.10
C ARG A 150 4.61 17.08 -25.29
N ILE A 151 4.48 16.30 -26.39
CA ILE A 151 3.73 16.73 -27.58
C ILE A 151 2.27 17.07 -27.21
N PHE A 152 1.63 16.25 -26.38
CA PHE A 152 0.26 16.55 -25.91
C PHE A 152 0.19 17.86 -25.09
N GLY A 153 1.24 18.16 -24.31
CA GLY A 153 1.35 19.41 -23.56
C GLY A 153 1.56 20.64 -24.43
N GLU A 154 2.15 20.48 -25.62
CA GLU A 154 2.34 21.53 -26.62
C GLU A 154 1.07 21.84 -27.42
N LEU A 155 0.07 20.94 -27.40
CA LEU A 155 -1.24 21.20 -27.99
C LEU A 155 -1.91 22.41 -27.36
N SER A 156 -2.78 23.07 -28.12
CA SER A 156 -3.56 24.19 -27.59
C SER A 156 -4.44 23.75 -26.42
N VAL A 157 -4.71 24.66 -25.49
CA VAL A 157 -5.60 24.40 -24.34
C VAL A 157 -6.99 23.94 -24.80
N GLY A 158 -7.46 24.43 -25.95
CA GLY A 158 -8.72 24.01 -26.56
C GLY A 158 -8.72 22.54 -26.98
N GLU A 159 -7.68 22.09 -27.67
CA GLU A 159 -7.52 20.70 -28.09
C GLU A 159 -7.36 19.76 -26.90
N GLN A 160 -6.52 20.12 -25.93
CA GLN A 160 -6.38 19.34 -24.70
C GLN A 160 -7.71 19.19 -23.96
N ARG A 161 -8.54 20.25 -23.95
CA ARG A 161 -9.89 20.20 -23.37
C ARG A 161 -10.83 19.29 -24.16
N ASN A 162 -10.73 19.29 -25.50
CA ASN A 162 -11.52 18.39 -26.33
C ASN A 162 -11.18 16.93 -26.05
N TRP A 163 -9.89 16.59 -25.91
CA TRP A 163 -9.46 15.24 -25.56
C TRP A 163 -9.89 14.82 -24.14
N LYS A 164 -9.90 15.75 -23.19
CA LYS A 164 -10.48 15.51 -21.85
C LYS A 164 -11.98 15.18 -21.93
N LYS A 165 -12.74 15.91 -22.74
CA LYS A 165 -14.17 15.62 -22.96
C LYS A 165 -14.37 14.26 -23.63
N ALA A 166 -13.63 13.98 -24.70
CA ALA A 166 -13.71 12.71 -25.41
C ALA A 166 -13.39 11.51 -24.50
N ALA A 167 -12.38 11.64 -23.63
CA ALA A 167 -12.05 10.61 -22.63
C ALA A 167 -13.20 10.37 -21.63
N ALA A 168 -13.84 11.44 -21.16
CA ALA A 168 -14.99 11.35 -20.26
C ALA A 168 -16.22 10.75 -20.95
N GLU A 169 -16.46 11.09 -22.22
CA GLU A 169 -17.56 10.54 -23.01
C GLU A 169 -17.39 9.05 -23.30
N GLU A 170 -16.19 8.59 -23.70
CA GLU A 170 -15.89 7.16 -23.87
C GLU A 170 -16.07 6.41 -22.55
N HIS A 171 -15.61 6.99 -21.43
CA HIS A 171 -15.77 6.36 -20.12
C HIS A 171 -17.23 6.26 -19.69
N ARG A 172 -18.03 7.31 -19.90
CA ARG A 172 -19.48 7.28 -19.64
C ARG A 172 -20.17 6.22 -20.49
N ALA A 173 -19.88 6.15 -21.79
CA ALA A 173 -20.45 5.13 -22.67
C ALA A 173 -20.03 3.71 -22.25
N ALA A 174 -18.78 3.54 -21.81
CA ALA A 174 -18.30 2.27 -21.29
C ALA A 174 -18.99 1.89 -19.98
N LEU A 175 -19.26 2.85 -19.08
CA LEU A 175 -20.03 2.63 -17.85
C LEU A 175 -21.48 2.26 -18.15
N GLU A 176 -22.15 2.97 -19.06
CA GLU A 176 -23.53 2.65 -19.46
C GLU A 176 -23.61 1.23 -20.04
N LYS A 177 -22.64 0.86 -20.88
CA LYS A 177 -22.54 -0.51 -21.40
C LYS A 177 -22.30 -1.51 -20.28
N TYR A 178 -21.39 -1.21 -19.35
CA TYR A 178 -21.07 -2.05 -18.20
C TYR A 178 -22.28 -2.28 -17.29
N ASP A 179 -23.05 -1.23 -17.02
CA ASP A 179 -24.26 -1.26 -16.19
C ASP A 179 -25.39 -2.01 -16.91
N ALA A 180 -25.59 -1.79 -18.22
CA ALA A 180 -26.53 -2.55 -19.03
C ALA A 180 -26.17 -4.05 -19.09
N ASP A 181 -24.87 -4.33 -19.20
CA ASP A 181 -24.32 -5.67 -19.18
C ASP A 181 -24.52 -6.37 -17.83
N LEU A 182 -24.41 -5.63 -16.72
CA LEU A 182 -24.62 -6.17 -15.37
C LEU A 182 -26.05 -6.70 -15.18
N GLY A 183 -27.05 -6.08 -15.81
CA GLY A 183 -28.46 -6.47 -15.70
C GLY A 183 -29.00 -6.45 -14.26
N GLU A 184 -30.32 -6.59 -14.08
CA GLU A 184 -30.81 -7.00 -12.76
C GLU A 184 -30.46 -8.49 -12.56
N PRO A 185 -29.87 -8.88 -11.42
CA PRO A 185 -29.72 -10.29 -11.11
C PRO A 185 -31.09 -10.96 -11.15
N SER A 186 -31.20 -12.14 -11.78
CA SER A 186 -32.46 -12.89 -11.88
C SER A 186 -33.07 -13.06 -10.47
N LYS A 187 -34.33 -12.62 -10.31
CA LYS A 187 -35.08 -12.72 -9.06
C LYS A 187 -35.72 -14.11 -8.89
N ASP A 188 -35.63 -14.96 -9.90
CA ASP A 188 -36.17 -16.30 -9.89
C ASP A 188 -35.20 -17.26 -9.18
N LEU A 189 -35.70 -17.92 -8.13
CA LEU A 189 -34.95 -18.88 -7.32
C LEU A 189 -34.42 -20.06 -8.14
N GLU A 190 -35.12 -20.45 -9.21
CA GLU A 190 -34.69 -21.57 -10.08
C GLU A 190 -33.46 -21.22 -10.93
N ASP A 191 -33.33 -19.97 -11.38
CA ASP A 191 -32.15 -19.52 -12.12
C ASP A 191 -30.93 -19.41 -11.20
N GLN A 192 -31.15 -19.02 -9.94
CA GLN A 192 -30.09 -18.97 -8.93
C GLN A 192 -29.56 -20.37 -8.62
N GLN A 193 -30.43 -21.39 -8.54
CA GLN A 193 -30.05 -22.77 -8.27
C GLN A 193 -29.38 -23.48 -9.47
N ARG A 194 -29.68 -23.08 -10.71
CA ARG A 194 -28.97 -23.62 -11.90
C ARG A 194 -27.57 -23.04 -12.09
N SER A 195 -27.25 -21.92 -11.43
CA SER A 195 -25.94 -21.25 -11.51
C SER A 195 -24.92 -21.69 -10.45
N VAL A 196 -25.30 -22.59 -9.54
CA VAL A 196 -24.43 -23.25 -8.55
C VAL A 196 -23.98 -24.60 -9.08
#